data_AF-D6CRF9-F1
#
_entry.id   AF-D6CRF9-F1
#
_cell.length_a   1.000
_cell.length_b   1.000
_cell.length_c   1.000
_cell.angle_alpha   90.00
_cell.angle_beta   90.00
_cell.angle_gamma   90.00
#
_symmetry.space_group_name_H-M   'P 1'
#
loop_
_entity.id
_entity.type
_entity.pdbx_description
1 polymer ?
#
loop_
_entity_poly.entity_id
_entity_poly.type
_entity_poly.pdbx_seq_one_letter_code
_entity_poly.pdbx_strand_id
1 'polypeptide(L)'
;MQDTGLDGNPEGTTYLRLSEAALALFVQWRTELESRLRSADLHPAVESHLAKYRKLVPALALICHLADDGSGPVSETAMLRALGWATYLESHARRIYGGAVSPEVEAARAILRRIKKGDLPRDGFGSRDVWRPNWTGLSDRDLVMAALGYLVDMGWLHQRREPTAGRPSTIYTLNGRAKL
;
A
#
# COMPACT_ATOMS: atom_id res chain seq x y z
N MET A 1 24.79 19.32 -2.54
CA MET A 1 25.33 20.12 -3.66
C MET A 1 24.18 20.39 -4.61
N GLN A 2 23.89 21.65 -4.93
CA GLN A 2 22.87 22.00 -5.92
C GLN A 2 23.55 22.20 -7.27
N ASP A 3 23.03 21.58 -8.33
CA ASP A 3 23.57 21.78 -9.68
C ASP A 3 23.28 23.18 -10.20
N THR A 4 24.25 23.81 -10.87
CA THR A 4 24.08 25.09 -11.60
C THR A 4 23.45 24.85 -12.98
N GLY A 5 22.80 25.88 -13.53
CA GLY A 5 22.29 25.83 -14.90
C GLY A 5 23.40 25.61 -15.93
N LEU A 6 23.02 25.33 -17.18
CA LEU A 6 23.95 25.15 -18.31
C LEU A 6 24.87 26.37 -18.55
N ASP A 7 24.45 27.54 -18.07
CA ASP A 7 25.16 28.82 -18.11
C ASP A 7 25.96 29.14 -16.85
N GLY A 8 26.02 28.22 -15.87
CA GLY A 8 26.63 28.47 -14.56
C GLY A 8 25.82 29.43 -13.68
N ASN A 9 24.69 29.94 -14.17
CA ASN A 9 23.81 30.81 -13.41
C ASN A 9 22.99 29.94 -12.45
N PRO A 10 23.01 30.20 -11.13
CA PRO A 10 22.04 29.60 -10.22
C PRO A 10 20.60 29.98 -10.62
N GLU A 11 20.43 31.06 -11.39
CA GLU A 11 19.16 31.62 -11.80
C GLU A 11 18.88 31.54 -13.33
N GLY A 12 19.34 30.51 -14.06
CA GLY A 12 19.11 30.35 -15.51
C GLY A 12 17.97 29.38 -15.92
N THR A 13 17.23 29.74 -16.98
CA THR A 13 15.97 29.14 -17.52
C THR A 13 15.87 27.60 -17.60
N THR A 14 15.38 26.92 -16.54
CA THR A 14 14.30 25.87 -16.49
C THR A 14 13.82 25.43 -15.06
N TYR A 15 13.73 26.30 -14.04
CA TYR A 15 14.62 26.13 -12.88
C TYR A 15 14.21 26.73 -11.51
N LEU A 16 12.96 27.14 -11.22
CA LEU A 16 12.69 27.80 -9.92
C LEU A 16 13.08 26.89 -8.75
N ARG A 17 14.22 27.23 -8.11
CA ARG A 17 14.81 26.46 -7.02
C ARG A 17 13.97 26.66 -5.77
N LEU A 18 14.06 25.74 -4.83
CA LEU A 18 13.57 26.03 -3.48
C LEU A 18 14.42 27.15 -2.89
N SER A 19 13.78 28.13 -2.24
CA SER A 19 14.49 29.04 -1.34
C SER A 19 15.21 28.23 -0.24
N GLU A 20 16.18 28.83 0.43
CA GLU A 20 16.90 28.15 1.51
C GLU A 20 15.95 27.61 2.59
N ALA A 21 14.97 28.42 3.00
CA ALA A 21 13.94 28.02 3.97
C ALA A 21 13.04 26.89 3.44
N ALA A 22 12.58 26.98 2.19
CA ALA A 22 11.78 25.92 1.57
C ALA A 22 12.56 24.60 1.42
N LEU A 23 13.85 24.69 1.11
CA LEU A 23 14.72 23.54 0.99
C LEU A 23 14.95 22.86 2.35
N ALA A 24 15.18 23.63 3.41
CA ALA A 24 15.34 23.10 4.76
C ALA A 24 14.11 22.27 5.18
N LEU A 25 12.91 22.83 4.98
CA LEU A 25 11.64 22.14 5.24
C LEU A 25 11.49 20.87 4.39
N PHE A 26 11.79 20.96 3.09
CA PHE A 26 11.69 19.82 2.19
C PHE A 26 12.66 18.69 2.56
N VAL A 27 13.90 19.02 2.92
CA VAL A 27 14.92 18.04 3.32
C VAL A 27 14.53 17.36 4.62
N GLN A 28 14.05 18.12 5.62
CA GLN A 28 13.56 17.56 6.87
C GLN A 28 12.42 16.56 6.59
N TRP A 29 11.36 17.03 5.92
CA TRP A 29 10.21 16.20 5.60
C TRP A 29 10.59 14.97 4.77
N ARG A 30 11.45 15.13 3.75
CA ARG A 30 11.89 14.02 2.91
C ARG A 30 12.68 13.00 3.70
N THR A 31 13.51 13.42 4.64
CA THR A 31 14.26 12.52 5.52
C THR A 31 13.31 11.67 6.36
N GLU A 32 12.28 12.28 6.95
CA GLU A 32 11.24 11.58 7.71
C GLU A 32 10.44 10.61 6.82
N LEU A 33 10.05 11.03 5.62
CA LEU A 33 9.36 10.17 4.65
C LEU A 33 10.21 8.95 4.29
N GLU A 34 11.48 9.13 3.94
CA GLU A 34 12.35 8.01 3.56
C GLU A 34 12.62 7.07 4.74
N SER A 35 12.72 7.60 5.96
CA SER A 35 12.83 6.79 7.17
C SER A 35 11.60 5.89 7.36
N ARG A 36 10.41 6.46 7.16
CA ARG A 36 9.14 5.72 7.24
C ARG A 36 8.98 4.70 6.11
N LEU A 37 9.38 5.03 4.88
CA LEU A 37 9.30 4.11 3.74
C LEU A 37 10.26 2.93 3.90
N ARG A 38 11.37 3.11 4.62
CA ARG A 38 12.34 2.04 4.94
C ARG A 38 11.95 1.22 6.16
N SER A 39 10.95 1.62 6.95
CA SER A 39 10.48 0.81 8.07
C SER A 39 9.64 -0.35 7.57
N ALA A 40 9.81 -1.54 8.15
CA ALA A 40 9.10 -2.75 7.74
C ALA A 40 7.61 -2.78 8.16
N ASP A 41 7.10 -1.67 8.70
CA ASP A 41 5.78 -1.57 9.33
C ASP A 41 4.69 -1.06 8.38
N LEU A 42 5.04 -0.54 7.21
CA LEU A 42 4.08 -0.05 6.23
C LEU A 42 3.60 -1.18 5.31
N HIS A 43 2.28 -1.26 5.10
CA HIS A 43 1.73 -2.15 4.09
C HIS A 43 2.27 -1.78 2.69
N PRO A 44 2.66 -2.75 1.83
CA PRO A 44 3.31 -2.48 0.55
C PRO A 44 2.56 -1.51 -0.38
N ALA A 45 1.22 -1.57 -0.38
CA ALA A 45 0.40 -0.65 -1.17
C ALA A 45 0.46 0.80 -0.66
N VAL A 46 0.51 0.98 0.67
CA VAL A 46 0.65 2.30 1.31
C VAL A 46 2.05 2.84 1.08
N GLU A 47 3.07 1.99 1.23
CA GLU A 47 4.46 2.32 0.93
C GLU A 47 4.62 2.80 -0.52
N SER A 48 4.13 2.03 -1.49
CA SER A 48 4.15 2.39 -2.92
C SER A 48 3.40 3.68 -3.22
N HIS A 49 2.31 3.96 -2.49
CA HIS A 49 1.57 5.21 -2.64
C HIS A 49 2.40 6.40 -2.13
N LEU A 50 2.92 6.31 -0.90
CA LEU A 50 3.70 7.37 -0.27
C LEU A 50 5.05 7.61 -0.96
N ALA A 51 5.63 6.58 -1.59
CA ALA A 51 6.82 6.69 -2.42
C ALA A 51 6.68 7.73 -3.56
N LYS A 52 5.45 7.97 -4.05
CA LYS A 52 5.16 8.97 -5.08
C LYS A 52 5.27 10.41 -4.55
N TYR A 53 5.23 10.60 -3.23
CA TYR A 53 5.23 11.93 -2.64
C TYR A 53 6.57 12.64 -2.82
N ARG A 54 7.66 11.89 -3.07
CA ARG A 54 8.98 12.40 -3.48
C ARG A 54 8.89 13.40 -4.63
N LYS A 55 7.98 13.18 -5.57
CA LYS A 55 7.73 14.07 -6.71
C LYS A 55 6.54 15.00 -6.47
N LEU A 56 5.50 14.52 -5.78
CA LEU A 56 4.28 15.30 -5.57
C LEU A 56 4.52 16.57 -4.76
N VAL A 57 5.21 16.48 -3.62
CA VAL A 57 5.42 17.62 -2.72
C VAL A 57 6.16 18.78 -3.38
N PRO A 58 7.32 18.59 -4.03
CA PRO A 58 8.00 19.71 -4.67
C PRO A 58 7.21 20.25 -5.87
N ALA A 59 6.44 19.41 -6.57
CA ALA A 59 5.54 19.88 -7.63
C ALA A 59 4.39 20.73 -7.09
N LEU A 60 3.75 20.33 -5.98
CA LEU A 60 2.71 21.12 -5.33
C LEU A 60 3.26 22.44 -4.79
N ALA A 61 4.47 22.44 -4.23
CA ALA A 61 5.11 23.67 -3.76
C ALA A 61 5.34 24.64 -4.91
N LEU A 62 5.82 24.17 -6.06
CA LEU A 62 5.97 24.99 -7.25
C LEU A 62 4.62 25.54 -7.75
N ILE A 63 3.59 24.69 -7.85
CA ILE A 63 2.25 25.11 -8.27
C ILE A 63 1.69 26.19 -7.33
N CYS A 64 1.79 25.98 -6.01
CA CYS A 64 1.33 26.94 -5.02
C CYS A 64 2.07 28.27 -5.10
N HIS A 65 3.39 28.24 -5.36
CA HIS A 65 4.19 29.45 -5.50
C HIS A 65 3.78 30.25 -6.74
N LEU A 66 3.61 29.58 -7.89
CA LEU A 66 3.20 30.23 -9.13
C LEU A 66 1.76 30.72 -9.07
N ALA A 67 0.86 30.01 -8.38
CA ALA A 67 -0.53 30.42 -8.20
C ALA A 67 -0.68 31.68 -7.33
N ASP A 68 0.30 31.98 -6.49
CA ASP A 68 0.37 33.19 -5.67
C ASP A 68 1.20 34.30 -6.36
N ASP A 69 1.34 34.26 -7.70
CA ASP A 69 2.15 35.18 -8.51
C ASP A 69 3.62 35.29 -8.05
N GLY A 70 4.14 34.22 -7.43
CA GLY A 70 5.51 34.15 -6.96
C GLY A 70 6.53 34.16 -8.10
N SER A 71 7.59 34.96 -7.93
CA SER A 71 8.76 35.01 -8.80
C SER A 71 10.02 34.60 -8.07
N GLY A 72 11.00 34.03 -8.79
CA GLY A 72 12.26 33.60 -8.19
C GLY A 72 12.12 32.30 -7.41
N PRO A 73 12.97 32.05 -6.39
CA PRO A 73 12.95 30.79 -5.66
C PRO A 73 11.58 30.49 -5.01
N VAL A 74 11.15 29.24 -5.09
CA VAL A 74 9.93 28.73 -4.48
C VAL A 74 9.96 29.02 -2.99
N SER A 75 8.98 29.83 -2.57
CA SER A 75 8.89 30.37 -1.21
C SER A 75 8.68 29.28 -0.14
N GLU A 76 9.06 29.61 1.09
CA GLU A 76 8.77 28.80 2.28
C GLU A 76 7.26 28.56 2.45
N THR A 77 6.44 29.60 2.28
CA THR A 77 4.99 29.52 2.42
C THR A 77 4.36 28.52 1.46
N ALA A 78 4.83 28.48 0.21
CA ALA A 78 4.37 27.52 -0.77
C ALA A 78 4.77 26.08 -0.41
N MET A 79 5.97 25.88 0.15
CA MET A 79 6.41 24.58 0.66
C MET A 79 5.56 24.12 1.85
N LEU A 80 5.33 24.98 2.84
CA LEU A 80 4.46 24.67 3.98
C LEU A 80 3.05 24.27 3.53
N ARG A 81 2.49 24.96 2.54
CA ARG A 81 1.19 24.62 1.95
C ARG A 81 1.21 23.24 1.29
N ALA A 82 2.26 22.93 0.52
CA ALA A 82 2.43 21.62 -0.09
C ALA A 82 2.56 20.49 0.94
N LEU A 83 3.27 20.72 2.04
CA LEU A 83 3.37 19.77 3.15
C LEU A 83 2.03 19.57 3.87
N GLY A 84 1.24 20.64 4.05
CA GLY A 84 -0.13 20.53 4.55
C GLY A 84 -1.02 19.66 3.64
N TRP A 85 -0.93 19.86 2.33
CA TRP A 85 -1.60 19.00 1.35
C TRP A 85 -1.14 17.55 1.41
N ALA A 86 0.16 17.31 1.55
CA ALA A 86 0.70 15.96 1.67
C ALA A 86 0.10 15.21 2.87
N THR A 87 0.01 15.86 4.04
CA THR A 87 -0.63 15.29 5.24
C THR A 87 -2.09 14.95 4.99
N TYR A 88 -2.85 15.86 4.36
CA TYR A 88 -4.25 15.63 4.03
C TYR A 88 -4.45 14.45 3.05
N LEU A 89 -3.66 14.41 1.97
CA LEU A 89 -3.73 13.36 0.96
C LEU A 89 -3.30 12.00 1.51
N GLU A 90 -2.31 11.97 2.41
CA GLU A 90 -1.92 10.74 3.09
C GLU A 90 -3.07 10.17 3.94
N SER A 91 -3.81 11.03 4.66
CA SER A 91 -4.99 10.58 5.42
C SER A 91 -6.04 9.91 4.52
N HIS A 92 -6.23 10.44 3.31
CA HIS A 92 -7.12 9.87 2.30
C HIS A 92 -6.60 8.53 1.77
N ALA A 93 -5.31 8.45 1.45
CA ALA A 93 -4.68 7.21 1.05
C ALA A 93 -4.85 6.14 2.13
N ARG A 94 -4.61 6.48 3.40
CA ARG A 94 -4.81 5.58 4.54
C ARG A 94 -6.26 5.14 4.71
N ARG A 95 -7.24 5.99 4.40
CA ARG A 95 -8.66 5.61 4.41
C ARG A 95 -9.01 4.64 3.28
N ILE A 96 -8.49 4.87 2.08
CA ILE A 96 -8.69 3.99 0.91
C ILE A 96 -8.06 2.62 1.17
N TYR A 97 -6.81 2.60 1.65
CA TYR A 97 -6.12 1.34 1.97
C TYR A 97 -6.63 0.71 3.27
N GLY A 98 -7.08 1.49 4.25
CA GLY A 98 -7.63 0.99 5.51
C GLY A 98 -8.92 0.18 5.32
N GLY A 99 -9.73 0.51 4.31
CA GLY A 99 -10.88 -0.29 3.91
C GLY A 99 -10.55 -1.45 2.95
N ALA A 100 -9.45 -1.36 2.21
CA ALA A 100 -9.02 -2.37 1.23
C ALA A 100 -8.06 -3.44 1.80
N VAL A 101 -7.52 -3.22 3.00
CA VAL A 101 -6.59 -4.12 3.71
C VAL A 101 -7.30 -4.69 4.94
N SER A 102 -8.40 -5.42 4.73
CA SER A 102 -8.82 -6.37 5.76
C SER A 102 -7.80 -7.51 5.73
N PRO A 103 -7.14 -7.84 6.86
CA PRO A 103 -6.25 -9.00 6.94
C PRO A 103 -6.92 -10.28 6.39
N GLU A 104 -8.23 -10.40 6.60
CA GLU A 104 -9.07 -11.49 6.08
C GLU A 104 -9.11 -11.53 4.54
N VAL A 105 -9.22 -10.37 3.88
CA VAL A 105 -9.26 -10.28 2.41
C VAL A 105 -7.89 -10.58 1.81
N GLU A 106 -6.79 -10.15 2.45
CA GLU A 106 -5.45 -10.49 2.00
C GLU A 106 -5.12 -11.98 2.21
N ALA A 107 -5.54 -12.55 3.33
CA ALA A 107 -5.49 -13.99 3.56
C ALA A 107 -6.33 -14.76 2.53
N ALA A 108 -7.54 -14.28 2.20
CA ALA A 108 -8.38 -14.88 1.15
C ALA A 108 -7.70 -14.85 -0.23
N ARG A 109 -7.09 -13.72 -0.61
CA ARG A 109 -6.27 -13.63 -1.83
C ARG A 109 -5.08 -14.58 -1.79
N ALA A 110 -4.41 -14.72 -0.64
CA ALA A 110 -3.30 -15.65 -0.48
C ALA A 110 -3.75 -17.11 -0.66
N ILE A 111 -4.90 -17.51 -0.12
CA ILE A 111 -5.49 -18.83 -0.31
C ILE A 111 -5.76 -19.09 -1.81
N LEU A 112 -6.39 -18.14 -2.52
CA LEU A 112 -6.64 -18.28 -3.96
C LEU A 112 -5.34 -18.42 -4.77
N ARG A 113 -4.26 -17.71 -4.39
CA ARG A 113 -2.93 -17.88 -5.01
C ARG A 113 -2.37 -19.29 -4.80
N ARG A 114 -2.56 -19.88 -3.61
CA ARG A 114 -2.12 -21.25 -3.30
C ARG A 114 -2.88 -22.28 -4.13
N ILE A 115 -4.20 -22.10 -4.28
CA ILE A 115 -5.04 -22.94 -5.15
C ILE A 115 -4.60 -22.80 -6.63
N LYS A 116 -4.31 -21.58 -7.08
CA LYS A 116 -3.84 -21.32 -8.45
C LYS A 116 -2.49 -21.96 -8.74
N LYS A 117 -1.57 -21.92 -7.76
CA LYS A 117 -0.23 -22.53 -7.84
C LYS A 117 -0.25 -24.06 -7.76
N GLY A 118 -1.36 -24.66 -7.30
CA GLY A 118 -1.48 -26.10 -7.07
C GLY A 118 -0.97 -26.55 -5.71
N ASP A 119 -0.65 -25.61 -4.81
CA ASP A 119 -0.26 -25.93 -3.42
C ASP A 119 -1.48 -26.40 -2.61
N LEU A 120 -2.71 -26.02 -3.01
CA LEU A 120 -3.97 -26.51 -2.46
C LEU A 120 -4.80 -27.19 -3.56
N PRO A 121 -5.28 -28.42 -3.34
CA PRO A 121 -6.13 -29.14 -4.29
C PRO A 121 -7.46 -28.42 -4.53
N ARG A 122 -7.92 -28.37 -5.78
CA ARG A 122 -9.17 -27.69 -6.16
C ARG A 122 -10.43 -28.48 -5.78
N ASP A 123 -10.28 -29.79 -5.75
CA ASP A 123 -11.28 -30.82 -5.49
C ASP A 123 -11.54 -31.04 -4.00
N GLY A 124 -10.70 -30.51 -3.11
CA GLY A 124 -11.00 -30.51 -1.67
C GLY A 124 -9.77 -30.33 -0.79
N PHE A 125 -9.81 -29.33 0.10
CA PHE A 125 -8.81 -29.16 1.17
C PHE A 125 -9.48 -28.75 2.48
N GLY A 126 -8.84 -29.06 3.61
CA GLY A 126 -9.27 -28.64 4.94
C GLY A 126 -8.60 -27.33 5.38
N SER A 127 -9.16 -26.66 6.40
CA SER A 127 -8.54 -25.46 6.97
C SER A 127 -7.12 -25.71 7.49
N ARG A 128 -6.85 -26.93 7.97
CA ARG A 128 -5.53 -27.37 8.43
C ARG A 128 -4.48 -27.39 7.33
N ASP A 129 -4.87 -27.68 6.10
CA ASP A 129 -3.95 -27.71 4.96
C ASP A 129 -3.49 -26.29 4.59
N VAL A 130 -4.24 -25.26 5.03
CA VAL A 130 -3.93 -23.86 4.80
C VAL A 130 -2.97 -23.30 5.85
N TRP A 131 -3.26 -23.51 7.15
CA TRP A 131 -2.44 -22.89 8.22
C TRP A 131 -1.21 -23.72 8.62
N ARG A 132 -1.26 -25.05 8.51
CA ARG A 132 -0.16 -25.92 8.94
C ARG A 132 1.15 -25.71 8.16
N PRO A 133 1.13 -25.46 6.83
CA PRO A 133 2.36 -25.16 6.09
C PRO A 133 3.03 -23.84 6.47
N ASN A 134 2.35 -23.00 7.26
CA ASN A 134 2.86 -21.73 7.76
C ASN A 134 3.30 -20.76 6.64
N TRP A 135 2.53 -20.71 5.55
CA TRP A 135 2.77 -19.77 4.47
C TRP A 135 2.63 -18.32 4.95
N THR A 136 3.42 -17.41 4.37
CA THR A 136 3.33 -15.98 4.67
C THR A 136 1.90 -15.47 4.52
N GLY A 137 1.36 -14.87 5.59
CA GLY A 137 -0.01 -14.35 5.65
C GLY A 137 -1.10 -15.39 5.93
N LEU A 138 -0.74 -16.66 6.21
CA LEU A 138 -1.67 -17.77 6.49
C LEU A 138 -1.26 -18.59 7.73
N SER A 139 -0.44 -18.03 8.62
CA SER A 139 0.05 -18.70 9.84
C SER A 139 -0.96 -18.67 11.00
N ASP A 140 -1.84 -17.67 11.02
CA ASP A 140 -2.85 -17.50 12.05
C ASP A 140 -4.11 -18.30 11.70
N ARG A 141 -4.52 -19.17 12.62
CA ARG A 141 -5.65 -20.07 12.42
C ARG A 141 -6.99 -19.33 12.33
N ASP A 142 -7.21 -18.32 13.17
CA ASP A 142 -8.48 -17.61 13.21
C ASP A 142 -8.62 -16.72 11.98
N LEU A 143 -7.51 -16.11 11.55
CA LEU A 143 -7.43 -15.38 10.29
C LEU A 143 -7.73 -16.28 9.07
N VAL A 144 -7.14 -17.48 9.04
CA VAL A 144 -7.40 -18.45 7.97
C VAL A 144 -8.86 -18.89 7.96
N MET A 145 -9.48 -19.10 9.13
CA MET A 145 -10.89 -19.45 9.23
C MET A 145 -11.80 -18.32 8.74
N ALA A 146 -11.51 -17.08 9.12
CA ALA A 146 -12.23 -15.91 8.63
C ALA A 146 -12.11 -15.80 7.10
N ALA A 147 -10.89 -15.89 6.57
CA ALA A 147 -10.63 -15.82 5.12
C ALA A 147 -11.35 -16.92 4.32
N LEU A 148 -11.42 -18.15 4.86
CA LEU A 148 -12.17 -19.25 4.25
C LEU A 148 -13.68 -18.97 4.27
N GLY A 149 -14.21 -18.42 5.37
CA GLY A 149 -15.60 -17.97 5.47
C GLY A 149 -15.91 -16.90 4.43
N TYR A 150 -15.08 -15.85 4.36
CA TYR A 150 -15.19 -14.80 3.35
C TYR A 150 -15.21 -15.34 1.92
N LEU A 151 -14.35 -16.31 1.58
CA LEU A 151 -14.33 -16.93 0.25
C LEU A 151 -15.59 -17.77 -0.03
N VAL A 152 -16.20 -18.37 0.99
CA VAL A 152 -17.49 -19.06 0.87
C VAL A 152 -18.61 -18.07 0.62
N ASP A 153 -18.67 -16.99 1.41
CA ASP A 153 -19.69 -15.94 1.29
C ASP A 153 -19.64 -15.24 -0.07
N MET A 154 -18.43 -15.00 -0.59
CA MET A 154 -18.20 -14.44 -1.92
C MET A 154 -18.38 -15.46 -3.07
N GLY A 155 -18.73 -16.71 -2.75
CA GLY A 155 -19.03 -17.76 -3.73
C GLY A 155 -17.80 -18.34 -4.45
N TRP A 156 -16.58 -18.07 -3.98
CA TRP A 156 -15.35 -18.63 -4.53
C TRP A 156 -15.14 -20.08 -4.10
N LEU A 157 -15.48 -20.40 -2.85
CA LEU A 157 -15.38 -21.74 -2.29
C LEU A 157 -16.76 -22.30 -1.95
N HIS A 158 -16.89 -23.62 -1.99
CA HIS A 158 -18.01 -24.34 -1.41
C HIS A 158 -17.55 -25.13 -0.20
N GLN A 159 -18.26 -24.98 0.91
CA GLN A 159 -17.99 -25.68 2.16
C GLN A 159 -18.87 -26.93 2.28
N ARG A 160 -18.27 -28.08 2.53
CA ARG A 160 -18.98 -29.33 2.85
C ARG A 160 -18.49 -29.87 4.19
N ARG A 161 -19.41 -30.40 5.00
CA ARG A 161 -19.07 -31.16 6.20
C ARG A 161 -19.06 -32.65 5.85
N GLU A 162 -17.97 -33.32 6.18
CA GLU A 162 -17.84 -34.75 6.01
C GLU A 162 -17.91 -35.44 7.39
N PRO A 163 -18.79 -36.44 7.56
CA PRO A 163 -18.82 -37.22 8.78
C PRO A 163 -17.54 -38.03 8.88
N THR A 164 -16.88 -37.92 10.03
CA THR A 164 -15.74 -38.77 10.39
C THR A 164 -16.16 -39.62 11.58
N ALA A 165 -15.34 -40.61 11.95
CA ALA A 165 -15.55 -41.38 13.18
C ALA A 165 -15.51 -40.51 14.47
N GLY A 166 -15.19 -39.21 14.36
CA GLY A 166 -15.17 -38.23 15.44
C GLY A 166 -15.77 -36.88 15.01
N ARG A 167 -15.11 -35.76 15.33
CA ARG A 167 -15.60 -34.42 14.95
C ARG A 167 -15.69 -34.28 13.42
N PRO A 168 -16.85 -33.89 12.86
CA PRO A 168 -17.02 -33.72 11.42
C PRO A 168 -15.95 -32.80 10.84
N SER A 169 -15.34 -33.23 9.73
CA SER A 169 -14.33 -32.43 9.03
C SER A 169 -15.02 -31.42 8.12
N THR A 170 -14.42 -30.23 7.97
CA THR A 170 -14.88 -29.24 7.00
C THR A 170 -13.92 -29.23 5.82
N ILE A 171 -14.46 -29.51 4.64
CA ILE A 171 -13.73 -29.51 3.37
C ILE A 171 -14.21 -28.33 2.52
N TYR A 172 -13.25 -27.64 1.91
CA TYR A 172 -13.47 -26.53 1.00
C TYR A 172 -13.10 -26.96 -0.42
N THR A 173 -13.96 -26.65 -1.38
CA THR A 173 -13.77 -26.96 -2.80
C THR A 173 -13.88 -25.70 -3.63
N LEU A 174 -13.10 -25.56 -4.69
CA LEU A 174 -13.20 -24.40 -5.58
C LEU A 174 -14.53 -24.46 -6.34
N ASN A 175 -15.29 -23.37 -6.34
CA ASN A 175 -16.53 -23.29 -7.12
C ASN A 175 -16.20 -23.32 -8.62
N GLY A 176 -16.88 -24.17 -9.40
CA GLY A 176 -16.68 -24.28 -10.86
C GLY A 176 -16.98 -23.00 -11.65
N ARG A 177 -17.65 -22.01 -11.03
CA ARG A 177 -17.88 -20.67 -11.61
C ARG A 177 -16.75 -19.68 -11.30
N ALA A 178 -15.86 -19.99 -10.37
CA ALA A 178 -14.75 -19.12 -9.99
C ALA A 178 -13.67 -19.13 -11.08
N LYS A 179 -13.34 -17.96 -11.64
CA LYS A 179 -12.22 -17.79 -12.58
C LYS A 179 -10.99 -17.30 -11.80
N LEU A 180 -9.97 -18.17 -11.70
CA LEU A 180 -8.68 -17.89 -11.04
C LEU A 180 -7.70 -17.14 -11.92
#